data_AF-A0A3D4CW31-F1
#
_entry.id   AF-A0A3D4CW31-F1
#
_cell.length_a   1.000
_cell.length_b   1.000
_cell.length_c   1.000
_cell.angle_alpha   90.00
_cell.angle_beta   90.00
_cell.angle_gamma   90.00
#
_symmetry.space_group_name_H-M   'P 1'
#
loop_
_entity.id
_entity.type
_entity.pdbx_description
1 polymer ?
#
loop_
_entity_poly.entity_id
_entity_poly.type
_entity_poly.pdbx_seq_one_letter_code
_entity_poly.pdbx_strand_id
1 'polypeptide(L)'
;MEVLVHPAQLSTWQRFLQARRLHRETTRSRNLDWYREALDLECQLHLFLEGEDISEAHICFGKEARKTWGRVAVPSLQAGEQEVMEYLAGIRSQFKGKMRSLAVILHVADEFAISEL
;
A
#
# COMPACT_ATOMS: atom_id res chain seq x y z
N MET A 1 -14.05 10.65 -11.02
CA MET A 1 -12.71 11.15 -11.44
C MET A 1 -12.45 10.69 -12.86
N GLU A 2 -12.06 11.58 -13.79
CA GLU A 2 -11.62 11.16 -15.13
C GLU A 2 -10.41 10.22 -15.03
N VAL A 3 -10.42 9.15 -15.82
CA VAL A 3 -9.42 8.08 -15.86
C VAL A 3 -8.06 8.63 -16.30
N LEU A 4 -7.00 8.26 -15.59
CA LEU A 4 -5.63 8.55 -16.01
C LEU A 4 -5.29 7.70 -17.23
N VAL A 5 -4.85 8.32 -18.32
CA VAL A 5 -4.49 7.62 -19.55
C VAL A 5 -2.99 7.37 -19.58
N HIS A 6 -2.57 6.24 -20.15
CA HIS A 6 -1.16 5.92 -20.26
C HIS A 6 -0.41 7.03 -21.04
N PRO A 7 0.71 7.58 -20.53
CA PRO A 7 1.36 8.73 -21.14
C PRO A 7 1.73 8.53 -22.61
N ALA A 8 2.12 7.32 -23.02
CA ALA A 8 2.47 7.01 -24.41
C ALA A 8 1.32 7.25 -25.40
N GLN A 9 0.06 7.16 -24.95
CA GLN A 9 -1.14 7.38 -25.77
C GLN A 9 -1.56 8.86 -25.85
N LEU A 10 -0.88 9.73 -25.11
CA LEU A 10 -1.20 11.15 -25.01
C LEU A 10 -0.25 11.98 -25.87
N SER A 11 -0.79 13.03 -26.50
CA SER A 11 0.01 14.11 -27.09
C SER A 11 0.80 14.87 -26.01
N THR A 12 1.84 15.60 -26.41
CA THR A 12 2.66 16.40 -25.48
C THR A 12 1.84 17.33 -24.60
N TRP A 13 0.84 18.01 -25.18
CA TRP A 13 -0.05 18.92 -24.43
C TRP A 13 -0.92 18.17 -23.41
N GLN A 14 -1.49 17.02 -23.80
CA GLN A 14 -2.29 16.20 -22.89
C GLN A 14 -1.45 15.62 -21.74
N ARG A 15 -0.20 15.20 -22.02
CA ARG A 15 0.74 14.77 -20.98
C ARG A 15 0.99 15.88 -19.97
N PHE A 16 1.20 17.11 -20.43
CA PHE A 16 1.40 18.27 -19.56
C PHE A 16 0.19 18.54 -18.66
N LEU A 17 -1.03 18.53 -19.21
CA LEU A 17 -2.24 18.73 -18.43
C LEU A 17 -2.45 17.62 -17.38
N GLN A 18 -2.26 16.35 -17.78
CA GLN A 18 -2.35 15.23 -16.86
C GLN A 18 -1.28 15.29 -15.77
N ALA A 19 -0.05 15.68 -16.09
CA ALA A 19 1.02 15.87 -15.11
C ALA A 19 0.71 16.98 -14.11
N ARG A 20 0.16 18.12 -14.56
CA ARG A 20 -0.31 19.20 -13.67
C ARG A 20 -1.44 18.73 -12.76
N ARG A 21 -2.38 17.97 -13.30
CA ARG A 21 -3.48 17.38 -12.53
C ARG A 21 -2.94 16.45 -11.44
N LEU A 22 -2.06 15.52 -11.81
CA LEU A 22 -1.38 14.63 -10.86
C LEU A 22 -0.62 15.41 -9.78
N HIS A 23 0.09 16.48 -10.16
CA HIS A 23 0.80 17.33 -9.21
C HIS A 23 -0.13 18.04 -8.22
N ARG A 24 -1.33 18.43 -8.65
CA ARG A 24 -2.31 19.16 -7.84
C ARG A 24 -3.16 18.22 -6.96
N GLU A 25 -3.58 17.10 -7.51
CA GLU A 25 -4.61 16.22 -6.92
C GLU A 25 -4.01 15.03 -6.17
N THR A 26 -2.72 14.76 -6.34
CA THR A 26 -2.06 13.63 -5.68
C THR A 26 -0.79 14.08 -4.96
N THR A 27 -0.30 13.23 -4.07
CA THR A 27 0.98 13.46 -3.39
C THR A 27 2.19 12.96 -4.19
N ARG A 28 2.00 12.41 -5.40
CA ARG A 28 3.08 11.78 -6.21
C ARG A 28 4.26 12.69 -6.47
N SER A 29 4.03 13.99 -6.67
CA SER A 29 5.11 14.95 -6.92
C SER A 29 5.83 15.43 -5.65
N ARG A 30 5.27 15.20 -4.46
CA ARG A 30 5.77 15.74 -3.18
C ARG A 30 6.18 14.65 -2.19
N ASN A 31 5.73 13.42 -2.39
CA ASN A 31 6.04 12.28 -1.54
C ASN A 31 6.90 11.29 -2.32
N LEU A 32 8.20 11.26 -2.00
CA LEU A 32 9.17 10.36 -2.63
C LEU A 32 8.86 8.88 -2.36
N ASP A 33 8.08 8.56 -1.31
CA ASP A 33 7.69 7.19 -0.98
C ASP A 33 6.91 6.49 -2.11
N TRP A 34 6.28 7.25 -3.03
CA TRP A 34 5.65 6.69 -4.23
C TRP A 34 6.60 5.93 -5.16
N TYR A 35 7.91 6.17 -5.03
CA TYR A 35 8.94 5.61 -5.88
C TYR A 35 9.93 4.73 -5.12
N ARG A 36 9.66 4.47 -3.83
CA ARG A 36 10.47 3.56 -3.00
C ARG A 36 9.91 2.16 -3.08
N GLU A 37 10.78 1.18 -2.87
CA GLU A 37 10.35 -0.20 -2.72
C GLU A 37 9.42 -0.35 -1.51
N ALA A 38 8.41 -1.21 -1.63
CA ALA A 38 7.39 -1.40 -0.59
C ALA A 38 8.02 -1.79 0.77
N LEU A 39 9.08 -2.61 0.74
CA LEU A 39 9.80 -3.10 1.92
C LEU A 39 10.67 -2.03 2.60
N ASP A 40 10.94 -0.91 1.93
CA ASP A 40 11.72 0.21 2.44
C ASP A 40 10.85 1.27 3.14
N LEU A 41 9.52 1.15 3.03
CA LEU A 41 8.59 2.08 3.66
C LEU A 41 8.52 1.83 5.17
N GLU A 42 8.35 2.92 5.93
CA GLU A 42 8.34 2.87 7.40
C GLU A 42 7.10 2.18 7.96
N CYS A 43 5.98 2.16 7.21
CA CYS A 43 4.74 1.52 7.60
C CYS A 43 4.31 0.53 6.51
N GLN A 44 4.13 -0.72 6.91
CA GLN A 44 3.91 -1.85 6.04
C GLN A 44 2.73 -2.66 6.56
N LEU A 45 1.74 -2.93 5.71
CA LEU A 45 0.67 -3.88 5.94
C LEU A 45 1.02 -5.16 5.19
N HIS A 46 1.25 -6.24 5.94
CA HIS A 46 1.48 -7.58 5.43
C HIS A 46 0.18 -8.35 5.49
N LEU A 47 -0.29 -8.83 4.34
CA LEU A 47 -1.45 -9.70 4.21
C LEU A 47 -0.97 -11.07 3.75
N PHE A 48 -1.28 -12.10 4.52
CA PHE A 48 -0.97 -13.48 4.19
C PHE A 48 -2.22 -14.10 3.58
N LEU A 49 -2.07 -14.62 2.37
CA LEU A 49 -3.14 -15.22 1.60
C LEU A 49 -3.07 -16.75 1.73
N GLU A 50 -4.23 -17.36 1.92
CA GLU A 50 -4.43 -18.80 1.91
C GLU A 50 -5.57 -19.11 0.93
N GLY A 51 -5.22 -19.65 -0.23
CA GLY A 51 -6.15 -19.77 -1.35
C GLY A 51 -6.63 -18.41 -1.84
N GLU A 52 -7.95 -18.20 -1.84
CA GLU A 52 -8.57 -16.94 -2.26
C GLU A 52 -8.78 -15.95 -1.10
N ASP A 53 -8.55 -16.36 0.14
CA ASP A 53 -8.82 -15.56 1.34
C ASP A 53 -7.55 -14.99 1.99
N ILE A 54 -7.71 -13.98 2.83
CA ILE A 54 -6.64 -13.47 3.70
C ILE A 54 -6.71 -14.24 5.03
N SER A 55 -5.68 -15.02 5.34
CA SER A 55 -5.60 -15.78 6.60
C SER A 55 -5.09 -14.92 7.75
N GLU A 56 -4.09 -14.08 7.49
CA GLU A 56 -3.45 -13.25 8.52
C GLU A 56 -3.11 -11.85 8.03
N ALA A 57 -3.15 -10.88 8.95
CA ALA A 57 -2.79 -9.51 8.69
C ALA A 57 -1.90 -8.96 9.80
N HIS A 58 -0.78 -8.36 9.40
CA HIS A 58 0.21 -7.79 10.29
C HIS A 58 0.58 -6.39 9.85
N ILE A 59 0.80 -5.50 10.80
CA ILE A 59 1.48 -4.25 10.55
C ILE A 59 2.92 -4.34 11.01
N CYS A 60 3.83 -3.83 10.20
CA CYS A 60 5.21 -3.59 10.55
C CYS A 60 5.46 -2.09 10.47
N PHE A 61 5.94 -1.49 11.56
CA PHE A 61 6.25 -0.07 11.59
C PHE A 61 7.56 0.27 12.29
N GLY A 62 8.22 1.30 11.80
CA GLY A 62 9.48 1.79 12.35
C GLY A 62 10.62 1.76 11.33
N LYS A 63 11.77 2.30 11.72
CA LYS A 63 12.97 2.36 10.87
C LYS A 63 13.77 1.06 11.02
N GLU A 64 14.54 0.70 9.99
CA GLU A 64 15.25 -0.59 9.85
C GLU A 64 15.84 -1.20 11.13
N ALA A 65 16.47 -0.39 12.00
CA ALA A 65 17.06 -0.89 13.24
C ALA A 65 16.07 -1.32 14.34
N ARG A 66 14.78 -0.92 14.26
CA ARG A 66 13.72 -1.18 15.25
C ARG A 66 12.34 -1.25 14.60
N LYS A 67 12.13 -2.23 13.72
CA LYS A 67 10.78 -2.56 13.23
C LYS A 67 9.96 -3.20 14.35
N THR A 68 8.77 -2.67 14.61
CA THR A 68 7.78 -3.19 15.54
C THR A 68 6.68 -3.88 14.76
N TRP A 69 6.31 -5.07 15.20
CA TRP A 69 5.26 -5.87 14.57
C TRP A 69 4.02 -5.92 15.44
N GLY A 70 2.86 -5.80 14.82
CA GLY A 70 1.56 -5.93 15.48
C GLY A 70 0.61 -6.72 14.61
N ARG A 71 -0.16 -7.62 15.23
CA ARG A 71 -1.27 -8.28 14.53
C ARG A 71 -2.44 -7.32 14.42
N VAL A 72 -3.10 -7.30 13.26
CA VAL A 72 -4.31 -6.50 13.03
C VAL A 72 -5.44 -7.41 12.57
N ALA A 73 -6.66 -6.87 12.58
CA ALA A 73 -7.81 -7.58 12.04
C ALA A 73 -7.56 -7.91 10.56
N VAL A 74 -8.05 -9.04 10.11
CA VAL A 74 -8.03 -9.39 8.69
C VAL A 74 -9.07 -8.52 7.97
N PRO A 75 -8.69 -7.79 6.89
CA PRO A 75 -9.66 -7.03 6.13
C PRO A 75 -10.51 -7.98 5.26
N SER A 76 -11.78 -7.64 5.06
CA SER A 76 -12.67 -8.39 4.18
C SER A 76 -12.31 -8.13 2.71
N LEU A 77 -12.30 -9.18 1.89
CA LEU A 77 -12.15 -9.05 0.43
C LEU A 77 -13.37 -8.41 -0.24
N GLN A 78 -14.52 -8.48 0.43
CA GLN A 78 -15.76 -7.85 -0.01
C GLN A 78 -15.93 -6.44 0.56
N ALA A 79 -14.89 -5.90 1.20
CA ALA A 79 -14.97 -4.62 1.89
C ALA A 79 -15.35 -3.47 0.94
N GLY A 80 -16.37 -2.71 1.30
CA GLY A 80 -16.71 -1.46 0.64
C GLY A 80 -15.69 -0.35 0.93
N GLU A 81 -15.77 0.77 0.21
CA GLU A 81 -14.88 1.92 0.39
C GLU A 81 -14.86 2.41 1.86
N GLN A 82 -16.03 2.48 2.51
CA GLN A 82 -16.15 2.91 3.89
C GLN A 82 -15.42 1.97 4.87
N GLU A 83 -15.58 0.66 4.70
CA GLU A 83 -14.95 -0.35 5.56
C GLU A 83 -13.42 -0.35 5.39
N VAL A 84 -12.94 -0.17 4.15
CA VAL A 84 -11.51 0.02 3.86
C VAL A 84 -10.98 1.27 4.57
N MET A 85 -11.71 2.38 4.52
CA MET A 85 -11.30 3.63 5.17
C MET A 85 -11.24 3.50 6.69
N GLU A 86 -12.21 2.80 7.30
CA GLU A 86 -12.21 2.49 8.73
C GLU A 86 -11.05 1.59 9.13
N TYR A 87 -10.78 0.55 8.34
CA TYR A 87 -9.64 -0.33 8.53
C TYR A 87 -8.29 0.42 8.49
N LEU A 88 -8.12 1.29 7.50
CA LEU A 88 -6.93 2.13 7.36
C LEU A 88 -6.81 3.16 8.50
N ALA A 89 -7.92 3.70 9.00
CA ALA A 89 -7.93 4.57 10.17
C ALA A 89 -7.48 3.81 11.43
N GLY A 90 -7.91 2.55 11.58
CA GLY A 90 -7.45 1.64 12.63
C GLY A 90 -5.94 1.41 12.59
N ILE A 91 -5.38 1.09 11.42
CA ILE A 91 -3.93 0.94 11.22
C ILE A 91 -3.20 2.24 11.58
N ARG A 92 -3.69 3.38 11.09
CA ARG A 92 -3.09 4.68 11.35
C ARG A 92 -3.02 5.01 12.84
N SER A 93 -4.03 4.61 13.61
CA SER A 93 -4.06 4.84 15.07
C SER A 93 -2.93 4.13 15.83
N GLN A 94 -2.40 3.03 15.27
CA GLN A 94 -1.30 2.27 15.89
C GLN A 94 0.06 2.95 15.65
N PHE A 95 0.14 3.85 14.68
CA PHE A 95 1.35 4.57 14.33
C PHE A 95 1.47 5.86 15.16
N LYS A 96 2.43 5.91 16.10
CA LYS A 96 2.65 7.08 16.97
C LYS A 96 3.23 8.30 16.24
N GLY A 97 3.73 8.13 15.02
CA GLY A 97 4.33 9.19 14.20
C GLY A 97 3.40 9.74 13.11
N LYS A 98 3.96 10.52 12.19
CA LYS A 98 3.25 10.95 10.98
C LYS A 98 3.42 9.91 9.88
N MET A 99 2.44 9.01 9.73
CA MET A 99 2.41 8.06 8.62
C MET A 99 2.21 8.83 7.30
N ARG A 100 3.21 8.78 6.42
CA ARG A 100 3.19 9.46 5.10
C ARG A 100 2.79 8.54 3.95
N SER A 101 3.05 7.26 4.11
CA SER A 101 2.88 6.21 3.12
C SER A 101 2.54 4.90 3.86
N LEU A 102 1.86 4.00 3.16
CA LEU A 102 1.57 2.64 3.61
C LEU A 102 1.95 1.71 2.46
N ALA A 103 2.88 0.79 2.72
CA ALA A 103 3.10 -0.34 1.83
C ALA A 103 2.05 -1.40 2.09
N VAL A 104 1.56 -2.06 1.04
CA VAL A 104 0.76 -3.29 1.17
C VAL A 104 1.55 -4.41 0.53
N ILE A 105 1.92 -5.42 1.32
CA ILE A 105 2.69 -6.58 0.91
C ILE A 105 1.76 -7.79 0.98
N LEU A 106 1.59 -8.46 -0.16
CA LEU A 106 0.83 -9.70 -0.27
C LEU A 106 1.81 -10.87 -0.21
N HIS A 107 1.66 -11.72 0.81
CA HIS A 107 2.37 -12.98 0.92
C HIS A 107 1.45 -14.06 0.37
N VAL A 108 1.78 -14.57 -0.81
CA VAL A 108 1.09 -15.70 -1.41
C VAL A 108 1.84 -16.94 -0.95
N ALA A 109 1.23 -17.72 -0.05
CA ALA A 109 1.73 -19.06 0.23
C ALA A 109 1.39 -19.93 -0.99
N ASP A 110 2.35 -20.08 -1.91
CA ASP A 110 2.28 -21.16 -2.87
C ASP A 110 2.54 -22.44 -2.06
N GLU A 111 1.61 -23.39 -2.07
CA GLU A 111 1.76 -24.71 -1.42
C GLU A 111 3.02 -25.48 -1.90
N PHE A 112 3.71 -24.96 -2.92
CA PHE A 112 4.93 -25.49 -3.53
C PHE A 112 6.25 -24.91 -2.98
N ALA A 113 6.23 -23.88 -2.11
CA ALA A 113 7.45 -23.18 -1.67
C ALA A 113 8.18 -23.83 -0.47
N ILE A 114 8.01 -25.14 -0.24
CA ILE A 114 8.80 -25.91 0.75
C ILE A 114 9.81 -26.86 0.07
N SER A 115 10.18 -26.59 -1.18
CA SER A 115 11.26 -27.31 -1.86
C SER A 115 12.48 -26.42 -2.00
N GLU A 116 13.20 -26.19 -0.91
CA GLU A 116 14.68 -26.15 -0.89
C GLU A 116 15.14 -26.18 0.59
N LEU A 117 15.67 -27.34 0.97
CA LEU A 117 16.39 -27.64 2.22
C LEU A 117 17.89 -27.42 1.98
#